data_AF-A0A5B0X4J5-F1
#
_entry.id   AF-A0A5B0X4J5-F1
#
_cell.length_a   1.000
_cell.length_b   1.000
_cell.length_c   1.000
_cell.angle_alpha   90.00
_cell.angle_beta   90.00
_cell.angle_gamma   90.00
#
_symmetry.space_group_name_H-M   'P 1'
#
loop_
_entity.id
_entity.type
_entity.pdbx_description
1 polymer ?
#
loop_
_entity_poly.entity_id
_entity_poly.type
_entity_poly.pdbx_seq_one_letter_code
_entity_poly.pdbx_strand_id
1 'polypeptide(L)'
;MNTAIEHCGLDLETQRQYRDNFARHFLSVTLYIQAEIMAALTLKHGHSNLRLNFAPYITLAGHDGARLSDIAETLGISRQAANQIANQIEAAGYLRRTADRSDGRAKLLTRTPRARALVEQGASEAARLQARFAALTAAGDVEKTTLTLAQLNKHLALLVAREGGDLSLAAVLPRLSDHISTRLQELTMARGHPGLKRSFGSVLMSIGPAGGRIQQIADAHDVSKQAISAIASELEELRYIARLPDPGDARQVILVFTAAGRRLIEDSVASTAQLYSELEALVGKRAFRQAASTLAALYQSLNLGEEIFGHVGDDDIGSIARQLTRQLGDERARALARVILAADPDEPARVSL
;
A
#
# COMPACT_ATOMS: atom_id res chain seq x y z
N MET A 1 15.50 29.14 -7.14
CA MET A 1 15.18 28.60 -8.47
C MET A 1 14.02 27.63 -8.29
N ASN A 2 12.81 28.05 -8.65
CA ASN A 2 11.53 27.48 -8.17
C ASN A 2 10.80 26.73 -9.29
N THR A 3 11.45 25.73 -9.90
CA THR A 3 11.00 25.15 -11.19
C THR A 3 10.36 23.76 -11.11
N ALA A 4 10.19 23.17 -9.93
CA ALA A 4 9.50 21.87 -9.80
C ALA A 4 7.97 21.98 -9.56
N ILE A 5 7.49 23.14 -9.10
CA ILE A 5 6.06 23.33 -8.74
C ILE A 5 5.21 23.81 -9.94
N GLU A 6 5.83 24.45 -10.95
CA GLU A 6 5.11 25.00 -12.12
C GLU A 6 4.64 23.94 -13.14
N HIS A 7 5.09 22.69 -13.04
CA HIS A 7 4.71 21.65 -14.01
C HIS A 7 3.35 20.98 -13.76
N CYS A 8 2.75 21.18 -12.59
CA CYS A 8 1.54 20.43 -12.26
C CYS A 8 0.27 21.03 -12.86
N GLY A 9 0.24 22.30 -13.29
CA GLY A 9 -0.92 22.96 -13.93
C GLY A 9 -2.26 22.90 -13.14
N LEU A 10 -2.24 22.35 -11.93
CA LEU A 10 -3.32 22.27 -10.95
C LEU A 10 -3.19 23.46 -9.99
N ASP A 11 -4.31 23.95 -9.47
CA ASP A 11 -4.28 24.96 -8.40
C ASP A 11 -3.72 24.38 -7.09
N LEU A 12 -3.27 25.27 -6.19
CA LEU A 12 -2.61 24.88 -4.93
C LEU A 12 -3.53 24.13 -3.95
N GLU A 13 -4.84 24.31 -4.03
CA GLU A 13 -5.79 23.58 -3.18
C GLU A 13 -5.94 22.14 -3.68
N THR A 14 -6.18 21.95 -4.98
CA THR A 14 -6.23 20.62 -5.60
C THR A 14 -4.93 19.85 -5.39
N GLN A 15 -3.78 20.50 -5.54
CA GLN A 15 -2.47 19.86 -5.25
C GLN A 15 -2.38 19.37 -3.80
N ARG A 16 -2.83 20.18 -2.83
CA ARG A 16 -2.86 19.80 -1.42
C ARG A 16 -3.81 18.63 -1.18
N GLN A 17 -5.03 18.69 -1.70
CA GLN A 17 -6.03 17.64 -1.53
C GLN A 17 -5.62 16.31 -2.20
N TYR A 18 -4.97 16.37 -3.36
CA TYR A 18 -4.43 15.18 -4.03
C TYR A 18 -3.28 14.53 -3.25
N ARG A 19 -2.44 15.36 -2.62
CA ARG A 19 -1.31 14.91 -1.80
C ARG A 19 -1.72 14.38 -0.44
N ASP A 20 -2.68 15.03 0.21
CA ASP A 20 -3.02 14.82 1.62
C ASP A 20 -4.51 14.45 1.72
N ASN A 21 -4.80 13.16 1.58
CA ASN A 21 -6.16 12.63 1.70
C ASN A 21 -6.17 11.23 2.31
N PHE A 22 -7.33 10.88 2.89
CA PHE A 22 -7.55 9.61 3.57
C PHE A 22 -7.22 8.40 2.70
N ALA A 23 -7.67 8.38 1.44
CA ALA A 23 -7.46 7.22 0.56
C ALA A 23 -5.97 6.96 0.34
N ARG A 24 -5.19 8.00 0.09
CA ARG A 24 -3.73 7.87 -0.05
C ARG A 24 -3.08 7.36 1.23
N HIS A 25 -3.36 7.95 2.38
CA HIS A 25 -2.79 7.50 3.65
C HIS A 25 -3.14 6.04 3.95
N PHE A 26 -4.41 5.69 3.74
CA PHE A 26 -4.92 4.33 3.97
C PHE A 26 -4.21 3.32 3.07
N LEU A 27 -4.15 3.56 1.76
CA LEU A 27 -3.58 2.64 0.79
C LEU A 27 -2.06 2.52 0.97
N SER A 28 -1.36 3.64 1.22
CA SER A 28 0.09 3.63 1.48
C SER A 28 0.44 2.88 2.77
N VAL A 29 -0.29 3.09 3.87
CA VAL A 29 -0.07 2.33 5.11
C VAL A 29 -0.37 0.84 4.91
N THR A 30 -1.40 0.51 4.14
CA THR A 30 -1.73 -0.90 3.81
C THR A 30 -0.58 -1.57 3.05
N LEU A 31 -0.07 -0.91 2.01
CA LEU A 31 1.04 -1.42 1.20
C LEU A 31 2.32 -1.55 2.01
N TYR A 32 2.63 -0.56 2.85
CA TYR A 32 3.76 -0.61 3.78
C TYR A 32 3.70 -1.85 4.70
N ILE A 33 2.55 -2.09 5.33
CA ILE A 33 2.37 -3.25 6.22
C ILE A 33 2.55 -4.56 5.45
N GLN A 34 1.98 -4.66 4.24
CA GLN A 34 2.13 -5.85 3.41
C GLN A 34 3.58 -6.10 3.02
N ALA A 35 4.30 -5.07 2.57
CA ALA A 35 5.70 -5.15 2.20
C ALA A 35 6.60 -5.58 3.37
N GLU A 36 6.42 -4.97 4.55
CA GLU A 36 7.20 -5.29 5.75
C GLU A 36 6.96 -6.72 6.24
N ILE A 37 5.70 -7.17 6.26
CA ILE A 37 5.37 -8.54 6.66
C ILE A 37 5.92 -9.54 5.64
N MET A 38 5.76 -9.27 4.34
CA MET A 38 6.30 -10.13 3.29
C MET A 38 7.82 -10.23 3.38
N ALA A 39 8.53 -9.11 3.52
CA ALA A 39 9.98 -9.08 3.68
C ALA A 39 10.43 -9.87 4.91
N ALA A 40 9.73 -9.73 6.05
CA ALA A 40 10.04 -10.52 7.24
C ALA A 40 9.80 -12.02 7.01
N LEU A 41 8.68 -12.40 6.39
CA LEU A 41 8.39 -13.81 6.11
C LEU A 41 9.40 -14.44 5.15
N THR A 42 9.80 -13.73 4.10
CA THR A 42 10.75 -14.25 3.10
C THR A 42 12.19 -14.27 3.62
N LEU A 43 12.67 -13.16 4.21
CA LEU A 43 14.08 -12.98 4.58
C LEU A 43 14.42 -13.54 5.96
N LYS A 44 13.55 -13.37 6.96
CA LYS A 44 13.80 -13.80 8.34
C LYS A 44 13.26 -15.19 8.64
N HIS A 45 12.09 -15.54 8.10
CA HIS A 45 11.40 -16.81 8.40
C HIS A 45 11.57 -17.89 7.31
N GLY A 46 12.32 -17.61 6.23
CA GLY A 46 12.68 -18.60 5.22
C GLY A 46 11.56 -18.96 4.23
N HIS A 47 10.56 -18.08 4.07
CA HIS A 47 9.47 -18.26 3.11
C HIS A 47 9.78 -17.77 1.70
N SER A 48 10.96 -18.11 1.17
CA SER A 48 11.50 -17.58 -0.11
C SER A 48 10.59 -17.76 -1.34
N ASN A 49 9.74 -18.78 -1.37
CA ASN A 49 8.79 -19.02 -2.47
C ASN A 49 7.40 -18.41 -2.22
N LEU A 50 7.23 -17.61 -1.17
CA LEU A 50 5.97 -16.94 -0.89
C LEU A 50 5.72 -15.81 -1.89
N ARG A 51 4.47 -15.66 -2.31
CA ARG A 51 3.99 -14.56 -3.14
C ARG A 51 2.80 -13.90 -2.47
N LEU A 52 2.65 -12.60 -2.62
CA LEU A 52 1.57 -11.85 -1.98
C LEU A 52 0.18 -12.40 -2.36
N ASN A 53 0.00 -12.79 -3.62
CA ASN A 53 -1.26 -13.36 -4.12
C ASN A 53 -1.61 -14.75 -3.54
N PHE A 54 -0.71 -15.38 -2.77
CA PHE A 54 -1.01 -16.62 -2.05
C PHE A 54 -1.81 -16.37 -0.76
N ALA A 55 -1.67 -15.18 -0.16
CA ALA A 55 -2.26 -14.88 1.14
C ALA A 55 -3.78 -15.12 1.20
N PRO A 56 -4.61 -14.68 0.23
CA PRO A 56 -6.06 -14.89 0.31
C PRO A 56 -6.46 -16.37 0.35
N TYR A 57 -5.77 -17.23 -0.42
CA TYR A 57 -6.02 -18.68 -0.45
C TYR A 57 -5.63 -19.35 0.86
N ILE A 58 -4.46 -18.99 1.39
CA ILE A 58 -3.98 -19.54 2.67
C ILE A 58 -4.93 -19.11 3.80
N THR A 59 -5.38 -17.84 3.80
CA THR A 59 -6.38 -17.35 4.76
C THR A 59 -7.71 -18.09 4.63
N LEU A 60 -8.29 -18.19 3.44
CA LEU A 60 -9.60 -18.81 3.21
C LEU A 60 -9.61 -20.33 3.43
N ALA A 61 -8.48 -21.02 3.24
CA ALA A 61 -8.37 -22.43 3.59
C ALA A 61 -8.62 -22.70 5.08
N GLY A 62 -8.44 -21.71 5.97
CA GLY A 62 -8.74 -21.85 7.40
C GLY A 62 -8.02 -23.01 8.10
N HIS A 63 -8.57 -23.46 9.24
CA HIS A 63 -8.12 -24.67 9.91
C HIS A 63 -8.61 -25.95 9.21
N ASP A 64 -9.89 -25.98 8.82
CA ASP A 64 -10.57 -27.20 8.33
C ASP A 64 -10.38 -27.48 6.83
N GLY A 65 -9.83 -26.52 6.09
CA GLY A 65 -9.74 -26.55 4.64
C GLY A 65 -10.95 -25.90 3.98
N ALA A 66 -10.78 -25.52 2.70
CA ALA A 66 -11.87 -24.96 1.90
C ALA A 66 -11.89 -25.57 0.50
N ARG A 67 -13.09 -25.67 -0.10
CA ARG A 67 -13.22 -26.09 -1.50
C ARG A 67 -12.67 -25.00 -2.40
N LEU A 68 -12.02 -25.41 -3.49
CA LEU A 68 -11.49 -24.47 -4.47
C LEU A 68 -12.60 -23.61 -5.12
N SER A 69 -13.80 -24.19 -5.30
CA SER A 69 -14.97 -23.47 -5.79
C SER A 69 -15.33 -22.28 -4.90
N ASP A 70 -15.33 -22.51 -3.59
CA ASP A 70 -15.79 -21.54 -2.61
C ASP A 70 -14.74 -20.44 -2.45
N ILE A 71 -13.46 -20.81 -2.51
CA ILE A 71 -12.36 -19.82 -2.61
C ILE A 71 -12.50 -18.98 -3.89
N ALA A 72 -12.74 -19.60 -5.04
CA ALA A 72 -12.87 -18.87 -6.31
C ALA A 72 -14.05 -17.90 -6.30
N GLU A 73 -15.20 -18.34 -5.77
CA GLU A 73 -16.39 -17.51 -5.57
C GLU A 73 -16.12 -16.35 -4.62
N THR A 74 -15.52 -16.63 -3.45
CA THR A 74 -15.17 -15.60 -2.46
C THR A 74 -14.20 -14.56 -3.02
N LEU A 75 -13.27 -14.98 -3.90
CA LEU A 75 -12.30 -14.08 -4.54
C LEU A 75 -12.83 -13.42 -5.82
N GLY A 76 -14.03 -13.78 -6.29
CA GLY A 76 -14.60 -13.23 -7.53
C GLY A 76 -13.80 -13.58 -8.79
N ILE A 77 -13.12 -14.73 -8.82
CA ILE A 77 -12.27 -15.16 -9.94
C ILE A 77 -12.79 -16.46 -10.57
N SER A 78 -12.36 -16.75 -11.80
CA SER A 78 -12.71 -18.00 -12.45
C SER A 78 -12.09 -19.21 -11.74
N ARG A 79 -12.77 -20.36 -11.77
CA ARG A 79 -12.22 -21.63 -11.23
C ARG A 79 -10.88 -22.00 -11.86
N GLN A 80 -10.68 -21.68 -13.14
CA GLN A 80 -9.42 -21.95 -13.84
C GLN A 80 -8.29 -21.09 -13.28
N ALA A 81 -8.52 -19.78 -13.09
CA ALA A 81 -7.53 -18.89 -12.47
C ALA A 81 -7.24 -19.34 -11.02
N ALA A 82 -8.28 -19.69 -10.27
CA ALA A 82 -8.13 -20.21 -8.91
C ALA A 82 -7.29 -21.50 -8.87
N ASN A 83 -7.53 -22.42 -9.80
CA ASN A 83 -6.79 -23.68 -9.89
C ASN A 83 -5.30 -23.46 -10.22
N GLN A 84 -4.99 -22.50 -11.10
CA GLN A 84 -3.61 -22.15 -11.43
C GLN A 84 -2.84 -21.62 -10.22
N ILE A 85 -3.45 -20.72 -9.44
CA ILE A 85 -2.82 -20.19 -8.22
C ILE A 85 -2.71 -21.29 -7.15
N ALA A 86 -3.76 -22.10 -6.95
CA ALA A 86 -3.72 -23.22 -6.02
C ALA A 86 -2.57 -24.19 -6.32
N ASN A 87 -2.33 -24.53 -7.59
CA ASN A 87 -1.21 -25.39 -7.98
C ASN A 87 0.16 -24.76 -7.64
N GLN A 88 0.31 -23.43 -7.79
CA GLN A 88 1.53 -22.73 -7.38
C GLN A 88 1.74 -22.77 -5.86
N ILE A 89 0.65 -22.61 -5.09
CA ILE A 89 0.70 -22.65 -3.63
C ILE A 89 1.04 -24.06 -3.12
N GLU A 90 0.52 -25.11 -3.76
CA GLU A 90 0.88 -26.49 -3.47
C GLU A 90 2.35 -26.78 -3.82
N ALA A 91 2.82 -26.33 -4.98
CA ALA A 91 4.22 -26.46 -5.38
C ALA A 91 5.17 -25.72 -4.41
N ALA A 92 4.72 -24.58 -3.87
CA ALA A 92 5.43 -23.84 -2.82
C ALA A 92 5.31 -24.49 -1.42
N GLY A 93 4.53 -25.57 -1.28
CA GLY A 93 4.41 -26.37 -0.07
C GLY A 93 3.50 -25.79 1.02
N TYR A 94 2.66 -24.80 0.72
CA TYR A 94 1.78 -24.15 1.70
C TYR A 94 0.41 -24.81 1.80
N LEU A 95 -0.17 -25.23 0.67
CA LEU A 95 -1.45 -25.93 0.64
C LEU A 95 -1.28 -27.35 0.12
N ARG A 96 -2.27 -28.19 0.36
CA ARG A 96 -2.42 -29.52 -0.25
C ARG A 96 -3.89 -29.85 -0.45
N ARG A 97 -4.21 -30.62 -1.48
CA ARG A 97 -5.54 -31.20 -1.68
C ARG A 97 -5.71 -32.47 -0.84
N THR A 98 -6.70 -32.46 0.04
CA THR A 98 -7.13 -33.63 0.83
C THR A 98 -8.56 -34.01 0.46
N ALA A 99 -8.90 -35.29 0.56
CA ALA A 99 -10.29 -35.72 0.38
C ALA A 99 -11.19 -35.08 1.44
N ASP A 100 -12.35 -34.60 1.03
CA ASP A 100 -13.40 -34.15 1.94
C ASP A 100 -14.02 -35.39 2.61
N ARG A 101 -13.99 -35.45 3.95
CA ARG A 101 -14.50 -36.59 4.72
C ARG A 101 -16.03 -36.71 4.65
N SER A 102 -16.72 -35.63 4.29
CA SER A 102 -18.18 -35.58 4.15
C SER A 102 -18.66 -35.82 2.71
N ASP A 103 -17.77 -35.63 1.72
CA ASP A 103 -18.03 -35.81 0.30
C ASP A 103 -16.75 -36.31 -0.40
N GLY A 104 -16.57 -37.64 -0.46
CA GLY A 104 -15.33 -38.25 -0.99
C GLY A 104 -14.99 -37.90 -2.45
N ARG A 105 -15.89 -37.22 -3.18
CA ARG A 105 -15.62 -36.70 -4.53
C ARG A 105 -15.06 -35.27 -4.51
N ALA A 106 -15.26 -34.52 -3.44
CA ALA A 106 -14.72 -33.17 -3.28
C ALA A 106 -13.30 -33.20 -2.67
N LYS A 107 -12.45 -32.27 -3.14
CA LYS A 107 -11.10 -32.05 -2.60
C LYS A 107 -11.06 -30.70 -1.90
N LEU A 108 -10.62 -30.70 -0.65
CA LEU A 108 -10.37 -29.49 0.15
C LEU A 108 -8.91 -29.07 0.01
N LEU A 109 -8.67 -27.77 -0.14
CA LEU A 109 -7.36 -27.18 0.08
C LEU A 109 -7.15 -27.01 1.58
N THR A 110 -6.20 -27.73 2.15
CA THR A 110 -5.83 -27.66 3.57
C THR A 110 -4.44 -27.09 3.77
N ARG A 111 -4.24 -26.37 4.88
CA ARG A 111 -2.93 -25.82 5.26
C ARG A 111 -1.95 -26.94 5.63
N THR A 112 -0.74 -26.89 5.08
CA THR A 112 0.38 -27.72 5.53
C THR A 112 0.96 -27.21 6.85
N PRO A 113 1.84 -27.96 7.55
CA PRO A 113 2.59 -27.41 8.69
C PRO A 113 3.34 -26.12 8.34
N ARG A 114 3.88 -26.02 7.12
CA ARG A 114 4.56 -24.83 6.63
C ARG A 114 3.63 -23.61 6.52
N ALA A 115 2.40 -23.79 6.03
CA ALA A 115 1.43 -22.69 6.01
C ALA A 115 0.92 -22.31 7.40
N ARG A 116 0.80 -23.24 8.34
CA ARG A 116 0.47 -22.90 9.74
C ARG A 116 1.57 -22.06 10.38
N ALA A 117 2.83 -22.47 10.23
CA ALA A 117 3.97 -21.69 10.67
C ALA A 117 4.01 -20.30 10.01
N LEU A 118 3.74 -20.22 8.70
CA LEU A 118 3.61 -18.94 7.97
C LEU A 118 2.56 -18.02 8.61
N VAL A 119 1.37 -18.54 8.94
CA VAL A 119 0.28 -17.76 9.54
C VAL A 119 0.65 -17.29 10.95
N GLU A 120 1.24 -18.15 11.76
CA GLU A 120 1.71 -17.81 13.12
C GLU A 120 2.83 -16.76 13.09
N GLN A 121 3.82 -16.93 12.21
CA GLN A 121 4.91 -15.97 12.02
C GLN A 121 4.38 -14.63 11.48
N GLY A 122 3.45 -14.66 10.52
CA GLY A 122 2.82 -13.46 9.99
C GLY A 122 2.02 -12.71 11.05
N ALA A 123 1.33 -13.41 11.95
CA ALA A 123 0.64 -12.80 13.08
C ALA A 123 1.63 -12.16 14.07
N SER A 124 2.76 -12.80 14.34
CA SER A 124 3.83 -12.25 15.19
C SER A 124 4.45 -10.98 14.58
N GLU A 125 4.74 -10.97 13.28
CA GLU A 125 5.27 -9.78 12.59
C GLU A 125 4.21 -8.65 12.52
N ALA A 126 2.94 -8.99 12.34
CA ALA A 126 1.84 -8.01 12.42
C ALA A 126 1.73 -7.39 13.82
N ALA A 127 1.85 -8.18 14.89
CA ALA A 127 1.85 -7.69 16.27
C ALA A 127 3.06 -6.77 16.54
N ARG A 128 4.24 -7.12 16.02
CA ARG A 128 5.43 -6.27 16.09
C ARG A 128 5.21 -4.91 15.41
N LEU A 129 4.63 -4.90 14.21
CA LEU A 129 4.31 -3.66 13.50
C LEU A 129 3.25 -2.84 14.23
N GLN A 130 2.19 -3.48 14.74
CA GLN A 130 1.16 -2.82 15.56
C GLN A 130 1.79 -2.09 16.76
N ALA A 131 2.72 -2.76 17.48
CA ALA A 131 3.45 -2.14 18.60
C ALA A 131 4.33 -0.97 18.15
N ARG A 132 5.02 -1.09 17.00
CA ARG A 132 5.79 0.02 16.43
C ARG A 132 4.89 1.21 16.08
N PHE A 133 3.72 0.98 15.48
CA PHE A 133 2.77 2.05 15.16
C PHE A 133 2.21 2.73 16.41
N ALA A 134 1.96 1.97 17.48
CA ALA A 134 1.53 2.52 18.76
C ALA A 134 2.60 3.46 19.36
N ALA A 135 3.89 3.20 19.12
CA ALA A 135 4.98 4.09 19.54
C ALA A 135 5.15 5.35 18.66
N LEU A 136 4.57 5.37 17.46
CA LEU A 136 4.62 6.51 16.53
C LEU A 136 3.40 7.42 16.62
N THR A 137 2.38 7.03 17.39
CA THR A 137 1.09 7.72 17.48
C THR A 137 0.70 7.94 18.94
N ALA A 138 -0.40 8.67 19.20
CA ALA A 138 -0.86 8.85 20.57
C ALA A 138 -1.37 7.53 21.18
N ALA A 139 -1.32 7.44 22.51
CA ALA A 139 -1.67 6.23 23.23
C ALA A 139 -3.10 5.76 22.90
N GLY A 140 -3.23 4.50 22.45
CA GLY A 140 -4.50 3.87 22.10
C GLY A 140 -5.08 4.26 20.74
N ASP A 141 -4.43 5.14 19.97
CA ASP A 141 -4.95 5.58 18.67
C ASP A 141 -4.97 4.45 17.63
N VAL A 142 -3.94 3.61 17.60
CA VAL A 142 -3.89 2.43 16.71
C VAL A 142 -5.01 1.44 17.04
N GLU A 143 -5.30 1.23 18.33
CA GLU A 143 -6.38 0.32 18.76
C GLU A 143 -7.75 0.86 18.36
N LYS A 144 -8.04 2.14 18.68
CA LYS A 144 -9.29 2.80 18.28
C LYS A 144 -9.48 2.82 16.76
N THR A 145 -8.39 3.06 16.02
CA THR A 145 -8.38 3.00 14.55
C THR A 145 -8.71 1.59 14.08
N THR A 146 -8.05 0.58 14.63
CA THR A 146 -8.30 -0.84 14.30
C THR A 146 -9.76 -1.21 14.53
N LEU A 147 -10.36 -0.81 15.65
CA LEU A 147 -11.77 -1.04 15.96
C LEU A 147 -12.70 -0.33 14.97
N THR A 148 -12.42 0.93 14.64
CA THR A 148 -13.21 1.71 13.67
C THR A 148 -13.18 1.07 12.28
N LEU A 149 -11.99 0.64 11.82
CA LEU A 149 -11.85 -0.04 10.54
C LEU A 149 -12.48 -1.44 10.53
N ALA A 150 -12.49 -2.15 11.66
CA ALA A 150 -13.22 -3.40 11.81
C ALA A 150 -14.74 -3.19 11.73
N GLN A 151 -15.25 -2.11 12.32
CA GLN A 151 -16.66 -1.72 12.18
C GLN A 151 -17.01 -1.41 10.73
N LEU A 152 -16.17 -0.68 9.99
CA LEU A 152 -16.36 -0.47 8.54
C LEU A 152 -16.42 -1.78 7.77
N ASN A 153 -15.47 -2.70 8.02
CA ASN A 153 -15.50 -4.02 7.40
C ASN A 153 -16.81 -4.77 7.71
N LYS A 154 -17.36 -4.63 8.92
CA LYS A 154 -18.66 -5.22 9.29
C LYS A 154 -19.82 -4.58 8.54
N HIS A 155 -19.91 -3.25 8.51
CA HIS A 155 -20.97 -2.52 7.80
C HIS A 155 -20.97 -2.79 6.30
N LEU A 156 -19.79 -2.98 5.71
CA LEU A 156 -19.60 -3.29 4.30
C LEU A 156 -19.64 -4.80 3.99
N ALA A 157 -19.93 -5.65 4.98
CA ALA A 157 -19.96 -7.11 4.84
C ALA A 157 -18.65 -7.73 4.28
N LEU A 158 -17.50 -7.13 4.62
CA LEU A 158 -16.17 -7.57 4.18
C LEU A 158 -15.50 -8.58 5.15
N LEU A 159 -16.08 -8.81 6.34
CA LEU A 159 -15.51 -9.75 7.31
C LEU A 159 -15.87 -11.21 6.98
N VAL A 160 -14.88 -11.99 6.55
CA VAL A 160 -14.88 -13.46 6.74
C VAL A 160 -14.48 -13.75 8.18
N ALA A 161 -15.19 -14.68 8.83
CA ALA A 161 -14.89 -15.15 10.19
C ALA A 161 -13.39 -15.46 10.32
N ARG A 162 -12.68 -14.69 11.14
CA ARG A 162 -11.31 -15.03 11.57
C ARG A 162 -11.43 -15.98 12.75
N GLU A 163 -10.72 -17.09 12.69
CA GLU A 163 -10.47 -17.91 13.87
C GLU A 163 -9.34 -17.27 14.70
N GLY A 164 -9.66 -16.92 15.96
CA GLY A 164 -8.71 -16.85 17.07
C GLY A 164 -7.55 -15.87 17.01
N GLY A 165 -7.53 -14.90 16.10
CA GLY A 165 -6.45 -13.90 16.00
C GLY A 165 -6.86 -12.52 16.48
N ASP A 166 -5.99 -11.86 17.26
CA ASP A 166 -6.17 -10.48 17.70
C ASP A 166 -6.48 -9.53 16.52
N LEU A 167 -7.32 -8.55 16.80
CA LEU A 167 -7.70 -7.52 15.86
C LEU A 167 -6.50 -6.57 15.68
N SER A 168 -5.98 -6.48 14.45
CA SER A 168 -4.84 -5.62 14.12
C SER A 168 -5.07 -4.88 12.81
N LEU A 169 -4.33 -3.80 12.57
CA LEU A 169 -4.37 -3.06 11.29
C LEU A 169 -4.07 -4.00 10.11
N ALA A 170 -3.08 -4.88 10.25
CA ALA A 170 -2.72 -5.87 9.24
C ALA A 170 -3.88 -6.82 8.89
N ALA A 171 -4.80 -7.08 9.82
CA ALA A 171 -5.96 -7.94 9.60
C ALA A 171 -7.14 -7.22 8.93
N VAL A 172 -7.36 -5.93 9.21
CA VAL A 172 -8.56 -5.19 8.77
C VAL A 172 -8.35 -4.34 7.53
N LEU A 173 -7.11 -3.95 7.23
CA LEU A 173 -6.81 -3.07 6.09
C LEU A 173 -6.97 -3.73 4.71
N PRO A 174 -6.50 -4.96 4.45
CA PRO A 174 -6.43 -5.47 3.07
C PRO A 174 -7.78 -5.52 2.34
N ARG A 175 -8.85 -5.99 2.99
CA ARG A 175 -10.17 -6.07 2.35
C ARG A 175 -10.81 -4.72 2.12
N LEU A 176 -10.63 -3.83 3.10
CA LEU A 176 -11.11 -2.46 2.98
C LEU A 176 -10.30 -1.69 1.91
N SER A 177 -9.03 -2.03 1.67
CA SER A 177 -8.23 -1.53 0.55
C SER A 177 -8.81 -1.93 -0.80
N ASP A 178 -9.22 -3.18 -0.96
CA ASP A 178 -9.89 -3.67 -2.18
C ASP A 178 -11.21 -2.92 -2.44
N HIS A 179 -12.01 -2.75 -1.40
CA HIS A 179 -13.26 -1.99 -1.46
C HIS A 179 -13.01 -0.51 -1.81
N ILE A 180 -12.10 0.17 -1.10
CA ILE A 180 -11.75 1.57 -1.34
C ILE A 180 -11.25 1.78 -2.78
N SER A 181 -10.36 0.91 -3.27
CA SER A 181 -9.83 0.99 -4.63
C SER A 181 -10.93 0.86 -5.68
N THR A 182 -11.85 -0.09 -5.48
CA THR A 182 -12.99 -0.32 -6.38
C THR A 182 -13.96 0.85 -6.35
N ARG A 183 -14.30 1.34 -5.14
CA ARG A 183 -15.22 2.45 -4.98
C ARG A 183 -14.67 3.75 -5.56
N LEU A 184 -13.37 4.04 -5.39
CA LEU A 184 -12.73 5.20 -6.02
C LEU A 184 -12.73 5.10 -7.54
N GLN A 185 -12.48 3.91 -8.08
CA GLN A 185 -12.56 3.68 -9.52
C GLN A 185 -13.96 3.99 -10.04
N GLU A 186 -15.01 3.45 -9.43
CA GLU A 186 -16.41 3.69 -9.80
C GLU A 186 -16.78 5.18 -9.72
N LEU A 187 -16.43 5.84 -8.61
CA LEU A 187 -16.69 7.26 -8.39
C LEU A 187 -16.00 8.14 -9.43
N THR A 188 -14.78 7.79 -9.81
CA THR A 188 -14.01 8.55 -10.81
C THR A 188 -14.53 8.27 -12.22
N MET A 189 -14.92 7.02 -12.52
CA MET A 189 -15.58 6.66 -13.78
C MET A 189 -16.87 7.45 -13.99
N ALA A 190 -17.70 7.57 -12.95
CA ALA A 190 -18.96 8.33 -12.97
C ALA A 190 -18.75 9.84 -13.21
N ARG A 191 -17.54 10.37 -12.99
CA ARG A 191 -17.17 11.77 -13.25
C ARG A 191 -16.66 12.03 -14.67
N GLY A 192 -16.71 11.03 -15.55
CA GLY A 192 -16.34 11.19 -16.97
C GLY A 192 -15.08 10.43 -17.38
N HIS A 193 -14.65 9.45 -16.59
CA HIS A 193 -13.46 8.63 -16.84
C HIS A 193 -13.78 7.13 -17.04
N PRO A 194 -14.66 6.75 -18.00
CA PRO A 194 -15.20 5.38 -18.09
C PRO A 194 -14.16 4.30 -18.42
N GLY A 195 -12.99 4.67 -18.94
CA GLY A 195 -11.91 3.74 -19.28
C GLY A 195 -11.01 3.34 -18.09
N LEU A 196 -11.26 3.85 -16.88
CA LEU A 196 -10.41 3.54 -15.72
C LEU A 196 -10.52 2.07 -15.31
N LYS A 197 -9.36 1.48 -15.03
CA LYS A 197 -9.22 0.13 -14.47
C LYS A 197 -8.65 0.22 -13.06
N ARG A 198 -8.99 -0.73 -12.20
CA ARG A 198 -8.44 -0.84 -10.83
C ARG A 198 -6.91 -0.83 -10.80
N SER A 199 -6.28 -1.52 -11.75
CA SER A 199 -4.82 -1.62 -11.87
C SER A 199 -4.13 -0.28 -12.12
N PHE A 200 -4.84 0.74 -12.61
CA PHE A 200 -4.25 2.04 -12.89
C PHE A 200 -3.88 2.82 -11.62
N GLY A 201 -4.53 2.50 -10.49
CA GLY A 201 -4.29 3.18 -9.22
C GLY A 201 -2.82 3.14 -8.77
N SER A 202 -2.11 2.02 -9.01
CA SER A 202 -0.70 1.89 -8.63
C SER A 202 0.20 2.89 -9.35
N VAL A 203 -0.04 3.13 -10.64
CA VAL A 203 0.72 4.11 -11.42
C VAL A 203 0.27 5.53 -11.08
N LEU A 204 -1.04 5.79 -11.09
CA LEU A 204 -1.59 7.13 -10.88
C LEU A 204 -1.17 7.70 -9.52
N MET A 205 -1.28 6.92 -8.44
CA MET A 205 -0.93 7.38 -7.10
C MET A 205 0.57 7.63 -6.90
N SER A 206 1.42 7.04 -7.74
CA SER A 206 2.88 7.15 -7.64
C SER A 206 3.48 8.21 -8.58
N ILE A 207 2.66 8.96 -9.31
CA ILE A 207 3.10 10.14 -10.06
C ILE A 207 2.93 11.37 -9.18
N GLY A 208 4.04 12.03 -8.86
CA GLY A 208 4.05 13.31 -8.15
C GLY A 208 4.56 14.47 -9.02
N PRO A 209 4.92 15.62 -8.41
CA PRO A 209 5.31 16.84 -9.13
C PRO A 209 6.54 16.65 -10.02
N ALA A 210 7.48 15.81 -9.60
CA ALA A 210 8.69 15.46 -10.36
C ALA A 210 8.44 14.35 -11.42
N GLY A 211 7.20 13.90 -11.58
CA GLY A 211 6.84 12.70 -12.35
C GLY A 211 7.02 11.40 -11.55
N GLY A 212 6.68 10.28 -12.17
CA GLY A 212 6.84 8.93 -11.59
C GLY A 212 7.77 8.07 -12.44
N ARG A 213 8.82 7.49 -11.85
CA ARG A 213 9.73 6.57 -12.55
C ARG A 213 9.18 5.14 -12.52
N ILE A 214 9.13 4.48 -13.67
CA ILE A 214 8.62 3.10 -13.80
C ILE A 214 9.27 2.14 -12.79
N GLN A 215 10.58 2.28 -12.57
CA GLN A 215 11.30 1.42 -11.63
C GLN A 215 10.80 1.57 -10.19
N GLN A 216 10.69 2.81 -9.72
CA GLN A 216 10.27 3.10 -8.35
C GLN A 216 8.83 2.65 -8.12
N ILE A 217 7.96 2.85 -9.12
CA ILE A 217 6.58 2.37 -9.06
C ILE A 217 6.55 0.84 -8.98
N ALA A 218 7.38 0.14 -9.77
CA ALA A 218 7.45 -1.32 -9.74
C ALA A 218 7.88 -1.84 -8.35
N ASP A 219 8.92 -1.24 -7.78
CA ASP A 219 9.47 -1.62 -6.47
C ASP A 219 8.47 -1.33 -5.34
N ALA A 220 7.84 -0.15 -5.34
CA ALA A 220 6.88 0.26 -4.30
C ALA A 220 5.64 -0.65 -4.25
N HIS A 221 5.18 -1.14 -5.40
CA HIS A 221 3.96 -1.95 -5.52
C HIS A 221 4.22 -3.46 -5.60
N ASP A 222 5.49 -3.89 -5.49
CA ASP A 222 5.91 -5.31 -5.62
C ASP A 222 5.40 -5.96 -6.93
N VAL A 223 5.57 -5.26 -8.05
CA VAL A 223 5.17 -5.73 -9.39
C VAL A 223 6.32 -5.57 -10.39
N SER A 224 6.23 -6.24 -11.54
CA SER A 224 7.28 -6.14 -12.54
C SER A 224 7.27 -4.80 -13.27
N LYS A 225 8.46 -4.35 -13.72
CA LYS A 225 8.59 -3.17 -14.59
C LYS A 225 7.74 -3.29 -15.85
N GLN A 226 7.59 -4.50 -16.37
CA GLN A 226 6.77 -4.79 -17.55
C GLN A 226 5.29 -4.57 -17.27
N ALA A 227 4.80 -4.97 -16.07
CA ALA A 227 3.43 -4.72 -15.66
C ALA A 227 3.15 -3.20 -15.53
N ILE A 228 4.06 -2.45 -14.90
CA ILE A 228 3.95 -0.99 -14.82
C ILE A 228 4.02 -0.34 -16.21
N SER A 229 4.91 -0.80 -17.08
CA SER A 229 5.02 -0.28 -18.45
C SER A 229 3.75 -0.53 -19.26
N ALA A 230 3.13 -1.70 -19.13
CA ALA A 230 1.84 -2.00 -19.77
C ALA A 230 0.73 -1.06 -19.28
N ILE A 231 0.60 -0.90 -17.96
CA ILE A 231 -0.36 0.05 -17.36
C ILE A 231 -0.12 1.48 -17.86
N ALA A 232 1.14 1.91 -17.91
CA ALA A 232 1.51 3.23 -18.39
C ALA A 232 1.13 3.44 -19.85
N SER A 233 1.32 2.45 -20.73
CA SER A 233 0.91 2.55 -22.13
C SER A 233 -0.61 2.68 -22.28
N GLU A 234 -1.41 1.93 -21.50
CA GLU A 234 -2.87 2.10 -21.51
C GLU A 234 -3.30 3.49 -21.01
N LEU A 235 -2.63 4.03 -19.99
CA LEU A 235 -2.88 5.38 -19.49
C LEU A 235 -2.49 6.47 -20.51
N GLU A 236 -1.47 6.23 -21.34
CA GLU A 236 -1.12 7.11 -22.47
C GLU A 236 -2.13 7.05 -23.61
N GLU A 237 -2.67 5.86 -23.93
CA GLU A 237 -3.75 5.68 -24.89
C GLU A 237 -5.01 6.44 -24.46
N LEU A 238 -5.32 6.40 -23.16
CA LEU A 238 -6.39 7.21 -22.55
C LEU A 238 -6.01 8.68 -22.39
N ARG A 239 -4.81 9.08 -22.81
CA ARG A 239 -4.27 10.44 -22.78
C ARG A 239 -4.10 11.02 -21.39
N TYR A 240 -4.13 10.23 -20.31
CA TYR A 240 -3.96 10.75 -18.94
C TYR A 240 -2.51 11.06 -18.61
N ILE A 241 -1.57 10.27 -19.11
CA ILE A 241 -0.15 10.47 -18.85
C ILE A 241 0.64 10.60 -20.16
N ALA A 242 1.89 11.05 -20.04
CA ALA A 242 2.89 11.03 -21.08
C ALA A 242 4.26 10.65 -20.50
N ARG A 243 5.10 10.01 -21.30
CA ARG A 243 6.52 9.76 -21.03
C ARG A 243 7.38 10.95 -21.47
N LEU A 244 8.21 11.46 -20.57
CA LEU A 244 9.22 12.48 -20.85
C LEU A 244 10.61 12.00 -20.39
N PRO A 245 11.71 12.46 -21.01
CA PRO A 245 13.05 12.27 -20.47
C PRO A 245 13.14 12.83 -19.05
N ASP A 246 13.80 12.13 -18.14
CA ASP A 246 14.05 12.63 -16.78
C ASP A 246 15.01 13.83 -16.84
N PRO A 247 14.65 15.00 -16.26
CA PRO A 247 15.52 16.17 -16.24
C PRO A 247 16.88 15.95 -15.57
N GLY A 248 16.97 15.02 -14.61
CA GLY A 248 18.21 14.68 -13.89
C GLY A 248 19.04 13.59 -14.56
N ASP A 249 18.44 12.78 -15.44
CA ASP A 249 19.12 11.76 -16.23
C ASP A 249 18.34 11.48 -17.53
N ALA A 250 18.77 12.07 -18.64
CA ALA A 250 18.07 11.93 -19.93
C ALA A 250 18.00 10.48 -20.45
N ARG A 251 18.71 9.51 -19.84
CA ARG A 251 18.59 8.08 -20.15
C ARG A 251 17.37 7.43 -19.50
N GLN A 252 16.79 8.08 -18.48
CA GLN A 252 15.60 7.64 -17.78
C GLN A 252 14.36 8.34 -18.35
N VAL A 253 13.21 7.73 -18.11
CA VAL A 253 11.91 8.26 -18.50
C VAL A 253 11.03 8.39 -17.27
N ILE A 254 10.37 9.54 -17.14
CA ILE A 254 9.36 9.82 -16.13
C ILE A 254 7.97 9.85 -16.76
N LEU A 255 6.99 9.38 -15.99
CA LEU A 255 5.57 9.51 -16.29
C LEU A 255 5.07 10.82 -15.71
N VAL A 256 4.42 11.66 -16.52
CA VAL A 256 3.83 12.93 -16.09
C VAL A 256 2.37 13.02 -16.50
N PHE A 257 1.56 13.79 -15.76
CA PHE A 257 0.16 14.02 -16.13
C PHE A 257 0.04 15.00 -17.31
N THR A 258 -0.80 14.64 -18.28
CA THR A 258 -1.23 15.56 -19.34
C THR A 258 -2.31 16.53 -18.84
N ALA A 259 -2.82 17.41 -19.70
CA ALA A 259 -4.02 18.19 -19.39
C ALA A 259 -5.26 17.34 -19.06
N ALA A 260 -5.43 16.17 -19.71
CA ALA A 260 -6.51 15.26 -19.36
C ALA A 260 -6.22 14.52 -18.04
N GLY A 261 -4.95 14.20 -17.77
CA GLY A 261 -4.51 13.66 -16.48
C GLY A 261 -4.78 14.60 -15.32
N ARG A 262 -4.60 15.91 -15.52
CA ARG A 262 -4.90 16.93 -14.49
C ARG A 262 -6.38 16.99 -14.15
N ARG A 263 -7.26 16.97 -15.15
CA ARG A 263 -8.71 16.86 -14.93
C ARG A 263 -9.07 15.57 -14.18
N LEU A 264 -8.43 14.45 -14.53
CA LEU A 264 -8.57 13.20 -13.78
C LEU A 264 -8.16 13.37 -12.30
N ILE A 265 -7.10 14.13 -12.01
CA ILE A 265 -6.72 14.42 -10.62
C ILE A 265 -7.78 15.27 -9.91
N GLU A 266 -8.27 16.34 -10.52
CA GLU A 266 -9.36 17.17 -9.98
C GLU A 266 -10.61 16.32 -9.64
N ASP A 267 -11.04 15.46 -10.57
CA ASP A 267 -12.19 14.56 -10.37
C ASP A 267 -11.91 13.46 -9.35
N SER A 268 -10.66 12.98 -9.25
CA SER A 268 -10.25 12.02 -8.22
C SER A 268 -10.29 12.63 -6.81
N VAL A 269 -9.95 13.91 -6.69
CA VAL A 269 -10.01 14.65 -5.42
C VAL A 269 -11.47 14.74 -4.96
N ALA A 270 -12.40 15.10 -5.86
CA ALA A 270 -13.82 15.06 -5.56
C ALA A 270 -14.31 13.63 -5.19
N SER A 271 -13.76 12.60 -5.82
CA SER A 271 -14.09 11.20 -5.53
C SER A 271 -13.60 10.75 -4.15
N THR A 272 -12.40 11.16 -3.74
CA THR A 272 -11.87 10.84 -2.40
C THR A 272 -12.65 11.58 -1.31
N ALA A 273 -13.08 12.82 -1.54
CA ALA A 273 -13.96 13.55 -0.63
C ALA A 273 -15.31 12.84 -0.46
N GLN A 274 -15.92 12.38 -1.56
CA GLN A 274 -17.17 11.63 -1.50
C GLN A 274 -17.00 10.30 -0.74
N LEU A 275 -15.95 9.52 -1.06
CA LEU A 275 -15.65 8.28 -0.34
C LEU A 275 -15.47 8.54 1.17
N TYR A 276 -14.77 9.60 1.53
CA TYR A 276 -14.58 9.99 2.92
C TYR A 276 -15.94 10.17 3.62
N SER A 277 -16.86 10.92 3.01
CA SER A 277 -18.20 11.12 3.56
C SER A 277 -19.02 9.83 3.64
N GLU A 278 -18.92 8.94 2.64
CA GLU A 278 -19.59 7.63 2.64
C GLU A 278 -19.13 6.77 3.83
N LEU A 279 -17.82 6.67 4.06
CA LEU A 279 -17.26 5.91 5.18
C LEU A 279 -17.52 6.60 6.54
N GLU A 280 -17.46 7.93 6.60
CA GLU A 280 -17.78 8.71 7.81
C GLU A 280 -19.22 8.45 8.27
N ALA A 281 -20.17 8.34 7.33
CA ALA A 281 -21.58 8.09 7.62
C ALA A 281 -21.82 6.70 8.25
N LEU A 282 -20.99 5.70 7.94
CA LEU A 282 -21.18 4.32 8.42
C LEU A 282 -20.76 4.13 9.88
N VAL A 283 -19.69 4.79 10.32
CA VAL A 283 -19.11 4.59 11.67
C VAL A 283 -19.14 5.85 12.54
N GLY A 284 -19.60 6.97 11.98
CA GLY A 284 -19.77 8.24 12.66
C GLY A 284 -18.53 9.14 12.61
N LYS A 285 -18.82 10.45 12.56
CA LYS A 285 -17.87 11.55 12.40
C LYS A 285 -16.65 11.50 13.32
N ARG A 286 -16.86 11.33 14.62
CA ARG A 286 -15.77 11.36 15.61
C ARG A 286 -14.81 10.19 15.44
N ALA A 287 -15.34 8.97 15.32
CA ALA A 287 -14.53 7.76 15.20
C ALA A 287 -13.76 7.75 13.87
N PHE A 288 -14.43 8.10 12.77
CA PHE A 288 -13.78 8.10 11.46
C PHE A 288 -12.69 9.16 11.34
N ARG A 289 -12.91 10.39 11.83
CA ARG A 289 -11.88 11.44 11.85
C ARG A 289 -10.65 11.02 12.65
N GLN A 290 -10.85 10.42 13.82
CA GLN A 290 -9.75 9.89 14.61
C GLN A 290 -8.95 8.84 13.81
N ALA A 291 -9.63 7.87 13.19
CA ALA A 291 -8.98 6.85 12.37
C ALA A 291 -8.20 7.47 11.19
N ALA A 292 -8.79 8.45 10.49
CA ALA A 292 -8.15 9.16 9.39
C ALA A 292 -6.90 9.94 9.86
N SER A 293 -6.97 10.63 11.00
CA SER A 293 -5.84 11.35 11.59
C SER A 293 -4.73 10.40 12.02
N THR A 294 -5.05 9.26 12.62
CA THR A 294 -4.05 8.25 12.99
C THR A 294 -3.35 7.67 11.76
N LEU A 295 -4.08 7.36 10.68
CA LEU A 295 -3.47 6.89 9.43
C LEU A 295 -2.61 7.97 8.77
N ALA A 296 -3.02 9.24 8.82
CA ALA A 296 -2.21 10.37 8.36
C ALA A 296 -0.90 10.50 9.16
N ALA A 297 -0.97 10.40 10.49
CA ALA A 297 0.20 10.44 11.36
C ALA A 297 1.18 9.28 11.09
N LEU A 298 0.67 8.08 10.81
CA LEU A 298 1.49 6.94 10.39
C LEU A 298 2.13 7.19 9.03
N TYR A 299 1.35 7.65 8.04
CA TYR A 299 1.85 7.99 6.71
C TYR A 299 3.02 8.98 6.76
N GLN A 300 2.88 10.04 7.58
CA GLN A 300 3.92 11.05 7.79
C GLN A 300 5.12 10.47 8.56
N SER A 301 4.90 9.77 9.67
CA SER A 301 5.99 9.24 10.51
C SER A 301 6.82 8.14 9.84
N LEU A 302 6.24 7.50 8.83
CA LEU A 302 6.89 6.48 8.00
C LEU A 302 7.44 7.07 6.68
N ASN A 303 7.28 8.38 6.44
CA ASN A 303 7.69 9.10 5.23
C ASN A 303 7.18 8.49 3.91
N LEU A 304 5.96 7.92 3.91
CA LEU A 304 5.45 7.15 2.77
C LEU A 304 5.12 8.02 1.53
N GLY A 305 5.20 9.33 1.64
CA GLY A 305 4.97 10.28 0.55
C GLY A 305 6.23 10.92 -0.03
N GLU A 306 7.39 10.71 0.60
CA GLU A 306 8.63 11.43 0.28
C GLU A 306 9.12 11.10 -1.14
N GLU A 307 9.12 9.82 -1.51
CA GLU A 307 9.56 9.37 -2.85
C GLU A 307 8.67 9.90 -3.98
N ILE A 308 7.39 10.19 -3.70
CA ILE A 308 6.42 10.64 -4.70
C ILE A 308 6.42 12.16 -4.80
N PHE A 309 6.39 12.86 -3.66
CA PHE A 309 6.18 14.31 -3.61
C PHE A 309 7.44 15.13 -3.34
N GLY A 310 8.57 14.47 -3.06
CA GLY A 310 9.78 15.10 -2.54
C GLY A 310 9.60 15.63 -1.11
N HIS A 311 10.71 16.08 -0.51
CA HIS A 311 10.67 16.84 0.73
C HIS A 311 9.92 18.17 0.52
N VAL A 312 9.01 18.48 1.43
CA VAL A 312 8.48 19.85 1.56
C VAL A 312 9.54 20.64 2.31
N GLY A 313 9.94 21.79 1.75
CA GLY A 313 11.06 22.60 2.23
C GLY A 313 11.02 23.00 3.72
N ASP A 314 12.23 23.32 4.22
CA ASP A 314 12.67 23.94 5.50
C ASP A 314 12.10 23.49 6.85
N ASP A 315 10.85 23.02 6.95
CA ASP A 315 10.26 22.54 8.21
C ASP A 315 10.74 21.12 8.60
N ASP A 316 11.51 20.47 7.73
CA ASP A 316 11.84 19.03 7.82
C ASP A 316 13.23 18.72 8.43
N ILE A 317 14.11 19.70 8.62
CA ILE A 317 15.40 19.46 9.31
C ILE A 317 15.15 18.89 10.70
N GLY A 318 14.13 19.41 11.41
CA GLY A 318 13.76 18.91 12.72
C GLY A 318 13.23 17.47 12.69
N SER A 319 12.51 17.07 11.65
CA SER A 319 11.97 15.71 11.51
C SER A 319 13.07 14.72 11.14
N ILE A 320 13.89 15.06 10.15
CA ILE A 320 15.05 14.30 9.71
C ILE A 320 16.03 14.14 10.87
N ALA A 321 16.32 15.22 11.61
CA ALA A 321 17.14 15.15 12.82
C ALA A 321 16.54 14.21 13.85
N ARG A 322 15.24 14.32 14.18
CA ARG A 322 14.57 13.41 15.13
C ARG A 322 14.58 11.95 14.66
N GLN A 323 14.46 11.71 13.36
CA GLN A 323 14.52 10.37 12.77
C GLN A 323 15.93 9.78 12.84
N LEU A 324 16.94 10.54 12.42
CA LEU A 324 18.35 10.14 12.51
C LEU A 324 18.77 9.92 13.96
N THR A 325 18.32 10.77 14.90
CA THR A 325 18.52 10.55 16.33
C THR A 325 17.88 9.26 16.82
N ARG A 326 16.65 8.94 16.38
CA ARG A 326 16.00 7.66 16.73
C ARG A 326 16.71 6.44 16.12
N GLN A 327 17.24 6.55 14.90
CA GLN A 327 17.90 5.43 14.22
C GLN A 327 19.34 5.19 14.71
N LEU A 328 20.08 6.26 14.99
CA LEU A 328 21.50 6.20 15.34
C LEU A 328 21.74 6.19 16.85
N GLY A 329 20.78 6.71 17.65
CA GLY A 329 20.97 7.06 19.05
C GLY A 329 21.68 8.41 19.22
N ASP A 330 21.47 9.06 20.38
CA ASP A 330 21.90 10.44 20.65
C ASP A 330 23.39 10.70 20.37
N GLU A 331 24.28 9.80 20.76
CA GLU A 331 25.72 9.98 20.55
C GLU A 331 26.11 9.96 19.07
N ARG A 332 25.60 8.98 18.31
CA ARG A 332 25.94 8.83 16.89
C ARG A 332 25.28 9.92 16.04
N ALA A 333 24.09 10.37 16.42
CA ALA A 333 23.45 11.51 15.80
C ALA A 333 24.24 12.82 16.01
N ARG A 334 24.79 13.04 17.22
CA ARG A 334 25.70 14.17 17.47
C ARG A 334 27.00 14.06 16.68
N ALA A 335 27.55 12.85 16.53
CA ALA A 335 28.73 12.62 15.69
C ALA A 335 28.44 12.94 14.22
N LEU A 336 27.31 12.46 13.69
CA LEU A 336 26.85 12.77 12.33
C LEU A 336 26.65 14.28 12.12
N ALA A 337 26.04 14.97 13.08
CA ALA A 337 25.85 16.42 13.00
C ALA A 337 27.19 17.17 12.88
N ARG A 338 28.23 16.77 13.61
CA ARG A 338 29.57 17.37 13.49
C ARG A 338 30.20 17.11 12.12
N VAL A 339 30.01 15.91 11.56
CA VAL A 339 30.50 15.58 10.21
C VAL A 339 29.80 16.43 9.16
N ILE A 340 28.47 16.58 9.25
CA ILE A 340 27.68 17.41 8.34
C ILE A 340 28.11 18.89 8.43
N LEU A 341 28.29 19.42 9.65
CA LEU A 341 28.71 20.81 9.87
C LEU A 341 30.16 21.09 9.45
N ALA A 342 30.99 20.06 9.35
CA ALA A 342 32.37 20.16 8.90
C ALA A 342 32.54 19.89 7.38
N ALA A 343 31.48 19.42 6.70
CA ALA A 343 31.49 19.18 5.28
C ALA A 343 31.32 20.50 4.51
N ASP A 344 32.29 20.84 3.67
CA ASP A 344 32.20 21.97 2.75
C ASP A 344 31.23 21.57 1.60
N PRO A 345 30.12 22.30 1.38
CA PRO A 345 29.09 21.91 0.40
C PRO A 345 29.61 21.83 -1.05
N ASP A 346 30.77 22.43 -1.34
CA ASP A 346 31.37 22.44 -2.69
C ASP A 346 32.54 21.45 -2.87
N GLU A 347 32.90 20.65 -1.85
CA GLU A 347 34.01 19.70 -1.95
C GLU A 347 33.53 18.28 -2.33
N PRO A 348 33.90 17.71 -3.49
CA PRO A 348 33.45 16.39 -3.89
C PRO A 348 34.01 15.32 -2.95
N ALA A 349 33.13 14.44 -2.47
CA ALA A 349 33.47 13.35 -1.55
C ALA A 349 34.66 12.53 -2.08
N ARG A 350 35.81 12.65 -1.41
CA ARG A 350 36.95 11.77 -1.65
C ARG A 350 36.61 10.37 -1.13
N VAL A 351 36.20 9.50 -2.04
CA VAL A 351 36.18 8.05 -1.79
C VAL A 351 37.63 7.58 -1.79
N SER A 352 38.20 7.40 -0.60
CA SER A 352 39.42 6.60 -0.44
C SER A 352 39.01 5.12 -0.50
N LEU A 353 39.59 4.41 -1.49
CA LEU A 353 39.45 2.97 -1.73
C LEU A 353 39.86 2.10 -0.54
#